data_AF-A0A818V9N4-F1
#
_entry.id   AF-A0A818V9N4-F1
#
_cell.length_a   1.000
_cell.length_b   1.000
_cell.length_c   1.000
_cell.angle_alpha   90.00
_cell.angle_beta   90.00
_cell.angle_gamma   90.00
#
_symmetry.space_group_name_H-M   'P 1'
#
loop_
_entity.id
_entity.type
_entity.pdbx_description
1 polymer ?
#
loop_
_entity_poly.entity_id
_entity_poly.type
_entity_poly.pdbx_seq_one_letter_code
_entity_poly.pdbx_strand_id
1 'polypeptide(L)'
;METTRFIILILLSHLVLFYSIFDVYFTSPINHGMPVHRSTQIPRAKRLVLFVADGLRSDKLFQQLNNTPYLNSIIQNRTSLSGISHTRVPTESRPGHVAIISGFYEDVSAVARGWKENPVEFDSIFNRSTYTFGFGSPDIVPMFKRGQSYEHFYIECYNSNNEVFGNDRAHELDLWVERQFEKFLLNNTYKNELNKDKIIFFFHLLGIDTNGHSYKPWSNIYMKNIYIVDGIIQRLENLIENYYKYDQKTTYVFTSDHGMTDWGSHGAGDDTETLTPLLVWGSGIRSSRHTNVHIEQADLCPLMSYFLGLDYSINSVGHLPIDYLLPIDEDLLQAYLQNARQLLEQVHKQYNLLKQRLLFFKPYNLNEEKFFQRMETVEGYMNLYQIRDDIKGKQTRIKNLFKFCLYFK
;
A
#
# COMPACT_ATOMS: atom_id res chain seq x y z
N MET A 1 8.22 35.91 46.12
CA MET A 1 8.97 35.91 44.84
C MET A 1 9.25 34.51 44.31
N GLU A 2 9.65 33.55 45.15
CA GLU A 2 9.92 32.18 44.70
C GLU A 2 8.67 31.40 44.26
N THR A 3 7.55 31.55 44.98
CA THR A 3 6.28 30.88 44.61
C THR A 3 5.77 31.30 43.24
N THR A 4 5.83 32.60 42.92
CA THR A 4 5.43 33.13 41.60
C THR A 4 6.33 32.60 40.49
N ARG A 5 7.65 32.55 40.71
CA ARG A 5 8.60 31.96 39.74
C ARG A 5 8.32 30.48 39.51
N PHE A 6 8.03 29.72 40.57
CA PHE A 6 7.70 28.30 40.49
C PHE A 6 6.40 28.06 39.70
N ILE A 7 5.35 28.86 39.96
CA ILE A 7 4.08 28.79 39.22
C ILE A 7 4.29 29.12 37.74
N ILE A 8 5.08 30.16 37.42
CA ILE A 8 5.40 30.52 36.03
C ILE A 8 6.16 29.39 35.34
N LEU A 9 7.14 28.77 36.01
CA LEU A 9 7.87 27.62 35.48
C LEU A 9 6.94 26.44 35.20
N ILE A 10 6.04 26.10 36.11
CA ILE A 10 5.05 25.04 35.90
C ILE A 10 4.18 25.35 34.68
N LEU A 11 3.64 26.57 34.58
CA LEU A 11 2.80 26.97 33.45
C LEU A 11 3.56 26.89 32.12
N LEU A 12 4.80 27.38 32.08
CA LEU A 12 5.64 27.30 30.89
C LEU A 12 5.93 25.84 30.50
N SER A 13 6.26 24.98 31.46
CA SER A 13 6.47 23.55 31.22
C SER A 13 5.22 22.88 30.62
N HIS A 14 4.04 23.18 31.15
CA HIS A 14 2.78 22.63 30.64
C HIS A 14 2.45 23.16 29.25
N LEU A 15 2.71 24.44 28.97
CA LEU A 15 2.54 25.01 27.63
C LEU A 15 3.49 24.36 26.62
N VAL A 16 4.75 24.11 26.99
CA VAL A 16 5.72 23.40 26.13
C VAL A 16 5.28 21.96 25.88
N LEU A 17 4.88 21.22 26.92
CA LEU A 17 4.39 19.85 26.77
C LEU A 17 3.12 19.79 25.92
N PHE A 18 2.17 20.70 26.14
CA PHE A 18 0.96 20.80 25.34
C PHE A 18 1.28 21.11 23.88
N TYR A 19 2.14 22.09 23.61
CA TYR A 19 2.57 22.40 22.24
C TYR A 19 3.31 21.22 21.59
N SER A 20 4.12 20.48 22.33
CA SER A 20 4.84 19.32 21.81
C SER A 20 3.91 18.21 21.29
N ILE A 21 2.72 18.04 21.88
CA ILE A 21 1.71 17.11 21.38
C ILE A 21 1.26 17.52 19.97
N PHE A 22 1.03 18.82 19.73
CA PHE A 22 0.69 19.31 18.40
C PHE A 22 1.86 19.21 17.41
N ASP A 23 3.07 19.51 17.86
CA ASP A 23 4.26 19.44 16.99
C ASP A 23 4.62 18.00 16.57
N VAL A 24 4.33 17.01 17.42
CA VAL A 24 4.61 15.58 17.17
C VAL A 24 3.45 14.88 16.44
N TYR A 25 2.19 15.14 16.82
CA TYR A 25 1.03 14.39 16.34
C TYR A 25 0.13 15.14 15.36
N PHE A 26 0.45 16.39 14.99
CA PHE A 26 -0.38 17.20 14.08
C PHE A 26 0.44 17.82 12.94
N THR A 27 1.44 17.09 12.46
CA THR A 27 2.24 17.48 11.28
C THR A 27 1.95 16.53 10.12
N SER A 28 1.50 17.09 9.00
CA SER A 28 1.16 16.30 7.82
C SER A 28 2.39 15.52 7.30
N PRO A 29 2.26 14.20 7.05
CA PRO A 29 3.32 13.43 6.39
C PRO A 29 3.43 13.73 4.88
N ILE A 30 2.45 14.44 4.32
CA ILE A 30 2.35 14.70 2.88
C ILE A 30 3.25 15.87 2.49
N ASN A 31 4.21 15.58 1.62
CA ASN A 31 5.07 16.55 0.98
C ASN A 31 4.69 16.75 -0.49
N HIS A 32 5.00 17.94 -1.01
CA HIS A 32 4.79 18.32 -2.40
C HIS A 32 6.07 18.87 -3.04
N GLY A 33 6.11 18.79 -4.37
CA GLY A 33 7.16 19.37 -5.21
C GLY A 33 8.50 18.61 -5.19
N MET A 34 8.52 17.38 -4.67
CA MET A 34 9.69 16.50 -4.79
C MET A 34 9.74 15.88 -6.19
N PRO A 35 10.94 15.65 -6.76
CA PRO A 35 11.06 14.92 -8.01
C PRO A 35 10.56 13.48 -7.86
N VAL A 36 10.22 12.89 -8.99
CA VAL A 36 9.69 11.53 -9.08
C VAL A 36 10.72 10.63 -9.75
N HIS A 37 10.89 9.44 -9.19
CA HIS A 37 11.86 8.47 -9.68
C HIS A 37 11.14 7.27 -10.29
N ARG A 38 11.42 7.00 -11.57
CA ARG A 38 10.83 5.86 -12.29
C ARG A 38 11.36 4.54 -11.75
N SER A 39 10.47 3.60 -11.43
CA SER A 39 10.85 2.29 -10.90
C SER A 39 11.70 1.49 -11.90
N THR A 40 11.17 1.17 -13.07
CA THR A 40 11.89 0.44 -14.11
C THR A 40 11.48 0.91 -15.50
N GLN A 41 12.40 0.78 -16.46
CA GLN A 41 12.14 0.97 -17.88
C GLN A 41 11.63 -0.31 -18.56
N ILE A 42 11.69 -1.45 -17.89
CA ILE A 42 11.28 -2.78 -18.37
C ILE A 42 10.15 -3.29 -17.45
N PRO A 43 8.90 -2.78 -17.61
CA PRO A 43 7.75 -3.27 -16.86
C PRO A 43 7.61 -4.78 -16.95
N ARG A 44 7.29 -5.41 -15.83
CA ARG A 44 7.07 -6.86 -15.76
C ARG A 44 5.65 -7.26 -16.15
N ALA A 45 4.71 -6.32 -16.08
CA ALA A 45 3.32 -6.47 -16.49
C ALA A 45 2.82 -5.24 -17.25
N LYS A 46 1.78 -5.43 -18.07
CA LYS A 46 1.02 -4.32 -18.68
C LYS A 46 -0.12 -3.88 -17.78
N ARG A 47 -0.62 -4.77 -16.93
CA ARG A 47 -1.80 -4.55 -16.10
C ARG A 47 -1.59 -5.14 -14.72
N LEU A 48 -2.12 -4.46 -13.71
CA LEU A 48 -2.14 -4.94 -12.34
C LEU A 48 -3.58 -5.03 -11.85
N VAL A 49 -3.89 -6.10 -11.12
CA VAL A 49 -5.19 -6.29 -10.48
C VAL A 49 -4.97 -6.34 -8.98
N LEU A 50 -5.54 -5.39 -8.27
CA LEU A 50 -5.48 -5.27 -6.82
C LEU A 50 -6.84 -5.66 -6.24
N PHE A 51 -6.87 -6.78 -5.51
CA PHE A 51 -7.98 -7.20 -4.68
C PHE A 51 -7.68 -6.84 -3.22
N VAL A 52 -8.55 -6.03 -2.60
CA VAL A 52 -8.50 -5.76 -1.15
C VAL A 52 -9.77 -6.31 -0.54
N ALA A 53 -9.61 -7.39 0.24
CA ALA A 53 -10.68 -8.01 1.00
C ALA A 53 -10.71 -7.40 2.40
N ASP A 54 -11.58 -6.40 2.60
CA ASP A 54 -11.60 -5.54 3.78
C ASP A 54 -11.83 -6.35 5.07
N GLY A 55 -11.05 -6.06 6.12
CA GLY A 55 -11.17 -6.73 7.43
C GLY A 55 -10.75 -8.20 7.47
N LEU A 56 -10.09 -8.72 6.43
CA LEU A 56 -9.66 -10.12 6.37
C LEU A 56 -8.38 -10.35 7.18
N ARG A 57 -8.54 -11.03 8.32
CA ARG A 57 -7.43 -11.55 9.11
C ARG A 57 -6.59 -12.60 8.37
N SER A 58 -5.27 -12.49 8.46
CA SER A 58 -4.34 -13.47 7.88
C SER A 58 -4.48 -14.89 8.46
N ASP A 59 -4.72 -15.02 9.77
CA ASP A 59 -4.88 -16.31 10.44
C ASP A 59 -6.08 -17.10 9.91
N LYS A 60 -7.21 -16.42 9.67
CA LYS A 60 -8.43 -17.04 9.13
C LYS A 60 -8.26 -17.55 7.71
N LEU A 61 -7.45 -16.89 6.89
CA LEU A 61 -7.11 -17.38 5.56
C LEU A 61 -6.14 -18.56 5.64
N PHE A 62 -4.97 -18.37 6.26
CA PHE A 62 -3.87 -19.33 6.15
C PHE A 62 -4.07 -20.60 7.00
N GLN A 63 -4.74 -20.51 8.14
CA GLN A 63 -5.05 -21.71 8.96
C GLN A 63 -6.18 -22.54 8.35
N GLN A 64 -7.00 -21.94 7.47
CA GLN A 64 -8.16 -22.60 6.87
C GLN A 64 -8.12 -22.56 5.33
N LEU A 65 -6.94 -22.72 4.73
CA LEU A 65 -6.78 -22.69 3.26
C LEU A 65 -7.67 -23.69 2.50
N ASN A 66 -8.12 -24.77 3.16
CA ASN A 66 -9.09 -25.71 2.58
C ASN A 66 -10.46 -25.05 2.30
N ASN A 67 -10.79 -23.97 3.00
CA ASN A 67 -12.00 -23.16 2.80
C ASN A 67 -11.82 -22.07 1.73
N THR A 68 -10.64 -21.98 1.11
CA THR A 68 -10.35 -21.06 -0.01
C THR A 68 -9.63 -21.86 -1.10
N PRO A 69 -10.33 -22.79 -1.78
CA PRO A 69 -9.69 -23.71 -2.71
C PRO A 69 -8.97 -23.00 -3.85
N TYR A 70 -9.45 -21.85 -4.32
CA TYR A 70 -8.80 -21.13 -5.40
C TYR A 70 -7.49 -20.45 -4.96
N LEU A 71 -7.51 -19.66 -3.89
CA LEU A 71 -6.32 -19.03 -3.31
C LEU A 71 -5.30 -20.10 -2.87
N ASN A 72 -5.77 -21.20 -2.30
CA ASN A 72 -4.90 -22.33 -1.98
C ASN A 72 -4.27 -22.93 -3.25
N SER A 73 -5.03 -23.07 -4.35
CA SER A 73 -4.46 -23.53 -5.62
C SER A 73 -3.39 -22.59 -6.17
N ILE A 74 -3.50 -21.27 -5.95
CA ILE A 74 -2.47 -20.29 -6.31
C ILE A 74 -1.19 -20.51 -5.49
N ILE A 75 -1.32 -20.74 -4.18
CA ILE A 75 -0.19 -20.98 -3.29
C ILE A 75 0.52 -22.31 -3.63
N GLN A 76 -0.24 -23.37 -3.88
CA GLN A 76 0.31 -24.72 -4.04
C GLN A 76 0.81 -24.99 -5.46
N ASN A 77 0.08 -24.52 -6.48
CA ASN A 77 0.27 -25.00 -7.85
C ASN A 77 0.89 -23.96 -8.79
N ARG A 78 0.90 -22.67 -8.42
CA ARG A 78 1.43 -21.58 -9.25
C ARG A 78 2.71 -21.00 -8.66
N THR A 79 3.46 -20.29 -9.49
CA THR A 79 4.52 -19.41 -9.03
C THR A 79 3.88 -18.17 -8.41
N SER A 80 3.97 -18.03 -7.09
CA SER A 80 3.34 -16.97 -6.32
C SER A 80 4.23 -16.54 -5.15
N LEU A 81 4.02 -15.31 -4.70
CA LEU A 81 4.43 -14.84 -3.38
C LEU A 81 3.26 -15.01 -2.43
N SER A 82 3.51 -15.56 -1.25
CA SER A 82 2.50 -15.71 -0.19
C SER A 82 3.09 -15.27 1.14
N GLY A 83 2.27 -14.73 2.04
CA GLY A 83 2.72 -14.37 3.38
C GLY A 83 1.88 -13.27 4.02
N ILE A 84 2.55 -12.43 4.79
CA ILE A 84 1.96 -11.40 5.63
C ILE A 84 2.35 -10.01 5.11
N SER A 85 1.34 -9.13 5.07
CA SER A 85 1.50 -7.69 5.04
C SER A 85 1.15 -7.15 6.43
N HIS A 86 2.05 -6.39 7.06
CA HIS A 86 1.84 -5.82 8.38
C HIS A 86 1.34 -4.38 8.27
N THR A 87 0.08 -4.12 8.65
CA THR A 87 -0.49 -2.77 8.71
C THR A 87 -0.07 -2.05 9.99
N ARG A 88 -0.35 -0.74 10.10
CA ARG A 88 -0.04 0.08 11.27
C ARG A 88 -1.30 0.69 11.85
N VAL A 89 -1.21 1.05 13.12
CA VAL A 89 -2.26 1.79 13.80
C VAL A 89 -2.42 3.20 13.21
N PRO A 90 -3.64 3.73 13.10
CA PRO A 90 -4.89 3.04 13.40
C PRO A 90 -5.27 2.05 12.28
N THR A 91 -5.64 0.82 12.64
CA THR A 91 -6.06 -0.22 11.69
C THR A 91 -7.50 0.01 11.27
N GLU A 92 -7.71 1.08 10.51
CA GLU A 92 -8.99 1.51 9.95
C GLU A 92 -8.91 1.40 8.43
N SER A 93 -10.06 1.25 7.76
CA SER A 93 -10.06 0.92 6.34
C SER A 93 -9.34 1.99 5.50
N ARG A 94 -9.59 3.27 5.76
CA ARG A 94 -8.95 4.36 5.00
C ARG A 94 -7.42 4.39 5.16
N PRO A 95 -6.83 4.48 6.37
CA PRO A 95 -5.39 4.39 6.56
C PRO A 95 -4.74 3.16 5.90
N GLY A 96 -5.38 1.98 6.00
CA GLY A 96 -4.85 0.76 5.39
C GLY A 96 -4.81 0.85 3.86
N HIS A 97 -5.88 1.34 3.24
CA HIS A 97 -5.92 1.56 1.79
C HIS A 97 -4.90 2.62 1.33
N VAL A 98 -4.72 3.70 2.09
CA VAL A 98 -3.70 4.73 1.79
C VAL A 98 -2.29 4.14 1.87
N ALA A 99 -2.00 3.29 2.85
CA ALA A 99 -0.73 2.59 2.94
C ALA A 99 -0.50 1.66 1.73
N ILE A 100 -1.49 0.85 1.34
CA ILE A 100 -1.38 -0.07 0.19
C ILE A 100 -1.14 0.69 -1.11
N ILE A 101 -1.94 1.74 -1.38
CA ILE A 101 -2.04 2.37 -2.70
C ILE A 101 -1.11 3.57 -2.86
N SER A 102 -0.79 4.27 -1.77
CA SER A 102 0.07 5.47 -1.78
C SER A 102 1.39 5.28 -1.05
N GLY A 103 1.54 4.18 -0.33
CA GLY A 103 2.80 3.80 0.30
C GLY A 103 3.12 4.59 1.55
N PHE A 104 2.17 5.27 2.18
CA PHE A 104 2.40 6.00 3.43
C PHE A 104 1.30 5.80 4.46
N TYR A 105 1.66 6.01 5.72
CA TYR A 105 0.75 5.87 6.84
C TYR A 105 0.17 7.24 7.17
N GLU A 106 -1.16 7.34 7.17
CA GLU A 106 -1.84 8.56 7.59
C GLU A 106 -1.61 8.84 9.07
N ASP A 107 -1.49 10.12 9.41
CA ASP A 107 -1.43 10.57 10.79
C ASP A 107 -2.83 10.43 11.45
N VAL A 108 -2.84 10.04 12.73
CA VAL A 108 -4.01 9.98 13.60
C VAL A 108 -4.82 11.28 13.54
N SER A 109 -4.14 12.43 13.41
CA SER A 109 -4.80 13.73 13.28
C SER A 109 -5.61 13.90 11.99
N ALA A 110 -5.17 13.31 10.87
CA ALA A 110 -5.89 13.33 9.60
C ALA A 110 -7.10 12.38 9.63
N VAL A 111 -7.02 11.29 10.39
CA VAL A 111 -8.15 10.37 10.64
C VAL A 111 -9.19 11.04 11.54
N ALA A 112 -8.75 11.70 12.60
CA ALA A 112 -9.64 12.38 13.56
C ALA A 112 -10.40 13.59 12.98
N ARG A 113 -9.85 14.31 11.98
CA ARG A 113 -10.46 15.53 11.41
C ARG A 113 -11.48 15.28 10.30
N GLY A 114 -11.56 14.07 9.76
CA GLY A 114 -12.53 13.72 8.73
C GLY A 114 -12.58 12.21 8.57
N TRP A 115 -13.54 11.55 9.20
CA TRP A 115 -13.66 10.09 9.17
C TRP A 115 -13.96 9.52 7.78
N LYS A 116 -14.67 10.28 6.93
CA LYS A 116 -15.13 9.82 5.61
C LYS A 116 -14.30 10.31 4.43
N GLU A 117 -13.59 11.43 4.56
CA GLU A 117 -12.80 12.00 3.48
C GLU A 117 -11.49 12.59 4.01
N ASN A 118 -10.37 12.27 3.37
CA ASN A 118 -9.10 12.95 3.65
C ASN A 118 -9.18 14.37 3.07
N PRO A 119 -8.94 15.46 3.83
CA PRO A 119 -9.00 16.82 3.29
C PRO A 119 -7.79 17.20 2.42
N VAL A 120 -6.74 16.38 2.35
CA VAL A 120 -5.47 16.68 1.68
C VAL A 120 -5.29 15.77 0.46
N GLU A 121 -4.97 16.36 -0.70
CA GLU A 121 -4.60 15.59 -1.89
C GLU A 121 -3.22 14.93 -1.69
N PHE A 122 -3.12 13.65 -2.03
CA PHE A 122 -1.87 12.90 -2.02
C PHE A 122 -1.69 12.13 -3.32
N ASP A 123 -0.43 11.83 -3.62
CA ASP A 123 -0.02 11.05 -4.79
C ASP A 123 -0.06 9.54 -4.49
N SER A 124 -0.47 8.75 -5.47
CA SER A 124 -0.71 7.31 -5.33
C SER A 124 -0.37 6.56 -6.62
N ILE A 125 -0.29 5.23 -6.60
CA ILE A 125 -0.05 4.46 -7.83
C ILE A 125 -1.14 4.67 -8.90
N PHE A 126 -2.36 5.05 -8.50
CA PHE A 126 -3.43 5.34 -9.45
C PHE A 126 -3.13 6.62 -10.24
N ASN A 127 -2.62 7.67 -9.57
CA ASN A 127 -2.14 8.89 -10.23
C ASN A 127 -0.96 8.64 -11.18
N ARG A 128 -0.19 7.56 -10.93
CA ARG A 128 0.98 7.16 -11.74
C ARG A 128 0.65 6.19 -12.87
N SER A 129 -0.55 5.62 -12.85
CA SER A 129 -1.04 4.70 -13.87
C SER A 129 -1.47 5.43 -15.15
N THR A 130 -1.57 4.73 -16.26
CA THR A 130 -2.21 5.29 -17.46
C THR A 130 -3.72 5.36 -17.31
N TYR A 131 -4.30 4.36 -16.65
CA TYR A 131 -5.72 4.30 -16.35
C TYR A 131 -5.98 3.37 -15.17
N THR A 132 -6.92 3.73 -14.31
CA THR A 132 -7.41 2.89 -13.21
C THR A 132 -8.91 2.64 -13.35
N PHE A 133 -9.35 1.42 -13.08
CA PHE A 133 -10.76 1.01 -13.03
C PHE A 133 -11.05 0.48 -11.62
N GLY A 134 -11.85 1.22 -10.84
CA GLY A 134 -12.15 0.91 -9.44
C GLY A 134 -13.61 0.51 -9.23
N PHE A 135 -13.83 -0.55 -8.46
CA PHE A 135 -15.16 -1.07 -8.11
C PHE A 135 -15.22 -1.42 -6.63
N GLY A 136 -16.28 -1.00 -5.93
CA GLY A 136 -16.46 -1.30 -4.50
C GLY A 136 -17.19 -0.21 -3.71
N SER A 137 -16.81 -0.04 -2.44
CA SER A 137 -17.48 0.90 -1.52
C SER A 137 -17.39 2.36 -1.99
N PRO A 138 -18.48 3.14 -1.87
CA PRO A 138 -18.46 4.58 -2.09
C PRO A 138 -17.60 5.35 -1.08
N ASP A 139 -17.26 4.76 0.07
CA ASP A 139 -16.39 5.39 1.07
C ASP A 139 -14.89 5.17 0.78
N ILE A 140 -14.55 4.14 0.00
CA ILE A 140 -13.15 3.78 -0.31
C ILE A 140 -12.73 4.17 -1.72
N VAL A 141 -13.42 3.67 -2.74
CA VAL A 141 -12.95 3.80 -4.14
C VAL A 141 -12.82 5.25 -4.60
N PRO A 142 -13.76 6.16 -4.30
CA PRO A 142 -13.67 7.57 -4.71
C PRO A 142 -12.53 8.36 -4.06
N MET A 143 -12.00 7.93 -2.90
CA MET A 143 -11.01 8.72 -2.17
C MET A 143 -9.74 8.99 -2.98
N PHE A 144 -9.39 8.06 -3.88
CA PHE A 144 -8.17 8.14 -4.69
C PHE A 144 -8.38 8.88 -6.02
N LYS A 145 -9.63 9.23 -6.38
CA LYS A 145 -9.92 10.04 -7.57
C LYS A 145 -9.82 11.52 -7.25
N ARG A 146 -8.59 12.00 -7.09
CA ARG A 146 -8.25 13.40 -6.80
C ARG A 146 -7.12 13.91 -7.69
N GLY A 147 -7.06 15.24 -7.86
CA GLY A 147 -6.07 15.91 -8.70
C GLY A 147 -5.95 15.31 -10.10
N GLN A 148 -4.74 14.88 -10.48
CA GLN A 148 -4.45 14.39 -11.82
C GLN A 148 -5.17 13.07 -12.19
N SER A 149 -5.64 12.30 -11.20
CA SER A 149 -6.35 11.03 -11.47
C SER A 149 -7.78 11.20 -11.98
N TYR A 150 -8.38 12.40 -11.88
CA TYR A 150 -9.76 12.64 -12.29
C TYR A 150 -10.04 12.22 -13.74
N GLU A 151 -9.08 12.40 -14.64
CA GLU A 151 -9.22 12.14 -16.07
C GLU A 151 -8.96 10.69 -16.47
N HIS A 152 -8.26 9.91 -15.64
CA HIS A 152 -7.84 8.55 -15.96
C HIS A 152 -8.26 7.52 -14.92
N PHE A 153 -9.32 7.82 -14.16
CA PHE A 153 -9.86 6.92 -13.15
C PHE A 153 -11.37 6.75 -13.32
N TYR A 154 -11.76 5.57 -13.80
CA TYR A 154 -13.14 5.10 -13.82
C TYR A 154 -13.52 4.50 -12.47
N ILE A 155 -14.69 4.84 -11.97
CA ILE A 155 -15.21 4.39 -10.69
C ILE A 155 -16.65 3.92 -10.86
N GLU A 156 -16.96 2.77 -10.29
CA GLU A 156 -18.33 2.32 -10.08
C GLU A 156 -18.51 1.83 -8.64
N CYS A 157 -19.45 2.43 -7.92
CA CYS A 157 -19.74 2.08 -6.52
C CYS A 157 -21.20 1.64 -6.37
N TYR A 158 -21.46 0.75 -5.42
CA TYR A 158 -22.82 0.50 -4.97
C TYR A 158 -23.32 1.68 -4.14
N ASN A 159 -24.64 1.75 -3.93
CA ASN A 159 -25.23 2.79 -3.08
C ASN A 159 -24.81 2.56 -1.62
N SER A 160 -24.40 3.61 -0.91
CA SER A 160 -24.02 3.54 0.52
C SER A 160 -25.13 2.96 1.40
N ASN A 161 -26.41 3.13 1.02
CA ASN A 161 -27.55 2.52 1.73
C ASN A 161 -27.57 0.99 1.65
N ASN A 162 -26.78 0.38 0.77
CA ASN A 162 -26.66 -1.07 0.68
C ASN A 162 -25.68 -1.65 1.73
N GLU A 163 -24.86 -0.80 2.37
CA GLU A 163 -23.95 -1.18 3.47
C GLU A 163 -24.73 -1.36 4.78
N VAL A 164 -25.58 -2.39 4.82
CA VAL A 164 -26.44 -2.68 5.97
C VAL A 164 -25.72 -3.63 6.94
N PHE A 165 -25.20 -3.08 8.02
CA PHE A 165 -24.63 -3.85 9.14
C PHE A 165 -25.71 -4.69 9.85
N GLY A 166 -25.36 -5.91 10.28
CA GLY A 166 -26.25 -6.81 11.01
C GLY A 166 -27.19 -7.67 10.15
N ASN A 167 -27.10 -7.59 8.83
CA ASN A 167 -27.75 -8.53 7.91
C ASN A 167 -26.75 -9.61 7.46
N ASP A 168 -27.18 -10.87 7.34
CA ASP A 168 -26.32 -12.01 6.95
C ASP A 168 -25.94 -12.03 5.45
N ARG A 169 -26.18 -10.91 4.77
CA ARG A 169 -26.06 -10.72 3.32
C ARG A 169 -24.98 -9.72 2.91
N ALA A 170 -24.05 -9.36 3.80
CA ALA A 170 -22.98 -8.43 3.44
C ALA A 170 -22.13 -8.90 2.23
N HIS A 171 -22.03 -10.22 2.02
CA HIS A 171 -21.40 -10.83 0.84
C HIS A 171 -22.03 -10.41 -0.50
N GLU A 172 -23.26 -9.88 -0.52
CA GLU A 172 -23.89 -9.35 -1.74
C GLU A 172 -23.20 -8.09 -2.27
N LEU A 173 -22.49 -7.35 -1.42
CA LEU A 173 -21.65 -6.22 -1.84
C LEU A 173 -20.48 -6.72 -2.68
N ASP A 174 -19.85 -7.82 -2.26
CA ASP A 174 -18.74 -8.44 -3.00
C ASP A 174 -19.24 -9.01 -4.34
N LEU A 175 -20.41 -9.68 -4.33
CA LEU A 175 -21.04 -10.17 -5.55
C LEU A 175 -21.49 -9.04 -6.48
N TRP A 176 -21.84 -7.87 -5.94
CA TRP A 176 -22.14 -6.69 -6.74
C TRP A 176 -20.90 -6.26 -7.53
N VAL A 177 -19.72 -6.21 -6.90
CA VAL A 177 -18.46 -5.84 -7.55
C VAL A 177 -18.19 -6.76 -8.74
N GLU A 178 -18.34 -8.07 -8.54
CA GLU A 178 -18.20 -9.06 -9.61
C GLU A 178 -19.15 -8.79 -10.79
N ARG A 179 -20.46 -8.67 -10.50
CA ARG A 179 -21.50 -8.47 -11.52
C ARG A 179 -21.31 -7.17 -12.30
N GLN A 180 -20.89 -6.11 -11.63
CA GLN A 180 -20.67 -4.83 -12.31
C GLN A 180 -19.42 -4.86 -13.18
N PHE A 181 -18.35 -5.52 -12.73
CA PHE A 181 -17.17 -5.69 -13.56
C PHE A 181 -17.45 -6.53 -14.82
N GLU A 182 -18.25 -7.59 -14.70
CA GLU A 182 -18.70 -8.38 -15.85
C GLU A 182 -19.45 -7.51 -16.87
N LYS A 183 -20.42 -6.70 -16.42
CA LYS A 183 -21.13 -5.76 -17.29
C LYS A 183 -20.21 -4.71 -17.90
N PHE A 184 -19.26 -4.20 -17.13
CA PHE A 184 -18.27 -3.24 -17.58
C PHE A 184 -17.42 -3.81 -18.72
N LEU A 185 -16.92 -5.06 -18.61
CA LEU A 185 -16.13 -5.68 -19.67
C LEU A 185 -16.94 -5.97 -20.94
N LEU A 186 -18.23 -6.27 -20.81
CA LEU A 186 -19.14 -6.42 -21.96
C LEU A 186 -19.44 -5.08 -22.65
N ASN A 187 -19.29 -3.97 -21.92
CA ASN A 187 -19.46 -2.63 -22.44
C ASN A 187 -18.17 -2.16 -23.15
N ASN A 188 -18.26 -1.93 -24.47
CA ASN A 188 -17.12 -1.52 -25.27
C ASN A 188 -16.70 -0.04 -25.10
N THR A 189 -17.33 0.72 -24.19
CA THR A 189 -17.06 2.16 -23.99
C THR A 189 -15.58 2.44 -23.70
N TYR A 190 -14.95 1.63 -22.85
CA TYR A 190 -13.55 1.83 -22.42
C TYR A 190 -12.55 0.92 -23.15
N LYS A 191 -12.92 0.39 -24.33
CA LYS A 191 -12.07 -0.55 -25.08
C LYS A 191 -10.70 0.04 -25.43
N ASN A 192 -10.61 1.35 -25.70
CA ASN A 192 -9.33 1.98 -26.04
C ASN A 192 -8.42 2.08 -24.80
N GLU A 193 -8.99 2.47 -23.67
CA GLU A 193 -8.32 2.57 -22.38
C GLU A 193 -7.83 1.20 -21.90
N LEU A 194 -8.67 0.16 -22.05
CA LEU A 194 -8.36 -1.22 -21.71
C LEU A 194 -7.20 -1.81 -22.54
N ASN A 195 -6.93 -1.29 -23.75
CA ASN A 195 -5.82 -1.76 -24.59
C ASN A 195 -4.48 -1.05 -24.32
N LYS A 196 -4.43 -0.11 -23.37
CA LYS A 196 -3.19 0.58 -23.00
C LYS A 196 -2.32 -0.29 -22.06
N ASP A 197 -1.09 0.16 -21.83
CA ASP A 197 -0.21 -0.38 -20.80
C ASP A 197 -0.30 0.46 -19.52
N LYS A 198 0.15 -0.09 -18.39
CA LYS A 198 0.10 0.52 -17.06
C LYS A 198 -1.32 0.75 -16.55
N ILE A 199 -2.18 -0.25 -16.76
CA ILE A 199 -3.56 -0.24 -16.29
C ILE A 199 -3.63 -0.88 -14.90
N ILE A 200 -4.47 -0.30 -14.03
CA ILE A 200 -4.79 -0.90 -12.73
C ILE A 200 -6.30 -1.22 -12.66
N PHE A 201 -6.63 -2.43 -12.23
CA PHE A 201 -7.96 -2.78 -11.76
C PHE A 201 -7.93 -2.84 -10.24
N PHE A 202 -8.84 -2.12 -9.58
CA PHE A 202 -8.96 -2.10 -8.12
C PHE A 202 -10.34 -2.61 -7.71
N PHE A 203 -10.35 -3.71 -6.97
CA PHE A 203 -11.55 -4.34 -6.45
C PHE A 203 -11.52 -4.29 -4.92
N HIS A 204 -12.39 -3.46 -4.35
CA HIS A 204 -12.61 -3.38 -2.91
C HIS A 204 -13.81 -4.25 -2.52
N LEU A 205 -13.57 -5.22 -1.64
CA LEU A 205 -14.53 -6.26 -1.24
C LEU A 205 -14.82 -6.12 0.27
N LEU A 206 -15.93 -5.46 0.60
CA LEU A 206 -16.29 -5.02 1.97
C LEU A 206 -16.97 -6.11 2.83
N GLY A 207 -17.50 -7.17 2.22
CA GLY A 207 -18.43 -8.08 2.90
C GLY A 207 -17.83 -8.80 4.12
N ILE A 208 -16.52 -9.05 4.12
CA ILE A 208 -15.81 -9.72 5.22
C ILE A 208 -15.77 -8.83 6.46
N ASP A 209 -15.34 -7.56 6.34
CA ASP A 209 -15.34 -6.59 7.43
C ASP A 209 -16.73 -6.39 8.05
N THR A 210 -17.75 -6.16 7.20
CA THR A 210 -19.14 -5.95 7.65
C THR A 210 -19.66 -7.15 8.46
N ASN A 211 -19.34 -8.37 8.01
CA ASN A 211 -19.68 -9.60 8.73
C ASN A 211 -18.81 -9.80 9.98
N GLY A 212 -17.57 -9.33 9.98
CA GLY A 212 -16.67 -9.34 11.13
C GLY A 212 -17.22 -8.50 12.28
N HIS A 213 -17.65 -7.27 12.00
CA HIS A 213 -18.33 -6.41 12.99
C HIS A 213 -19.60 -7.06 13.54
N SER A 214 -20.44 -7.57 12.64
CA SER A 214 -21.78 -8.07 12.97
C SER A 214 -21.78 -9.42 13.68
N TYR A 215 -20.95 -10.36 13.24
CA TYR A 215 -21.00 -11.77 13.63
C TYR A 215 -19.70 -12.32 14.21
N LYS A 216 -18.62 -11.55 14.18
CA LYS A 216 -17.29 -11.88 14.71
C LYS A 216 -16.48 -12.85 13.82
N PRO A 217 -15.13 -12.79 13.86
CA PRO A 217 -14.28 -13.52 12.91
C PRO A 217 -14.27 -15.05 13.05
N TRP A 218 -14.85 -15.62 14.11
CA TRP A 218 -15.03 -17.08 14.25
C TRP A 218 -16.38 -17.58 13.73
N SER A 219 -17.27 -16.70 13.31
CA SER A 219 -18.60 -17.11 12.86
C SER A 219 -18.56 -17.83 11.51
N ASN A 220 -19.52 -18.74 11.32
CA ASN A 220 -19.73 -19.39 10.03
C ASN A 220 -20.08 -18.39 8.92
N ILE A 221 -20.71 -17.25 9.27
CA ILE A 221 -21.05 -16.20 8.30
C ILE A 221 -19.78 -15.52 7.78
N TYR A 222 -18.87 -15.14 8.68
CA TYR A 222 -17.56 -14.59 8.31
C TYR A 222 -16.73 -15.56 7.46
N MET A 223 -16.61 -16.82 7.90
CA MET A 223 -15.87 -17.85 7.14
C MET A 223 -16.52 -18.16 5.78
N LYS A 224 -17.85 -18.17 5.69
CA LYS A 224 -18.57 -18.33 4.41
C LYS A 224 -18.30 -17.15 3.48
N ASN A 225 -18.19 -15.93 4.00
CA ASN A 225 -17.85 -14.76 3.17
C ASN A 225 -16.44 -14.89 2.59
N ILE A 226 -15.47 -15.40 3.35
CA ILE A 226 -14.12 -15.68 2.84
C ILE A 226 -14.18 -16.67 1.66
N TYR A 227 -14.94 -17.75 1.79
CA TYR A 227 -15.15 -18.71 0.69
C TYR A 227 -15.83 -18.06 -0.54
N ILE A 228 -16.78 -17.15 -0.34
CA ILE A 228 -17.43 -16.42 -1.43
C ILE A 228 -16.41 -15.53 -2.16
N VAL A 229 -15.59 -14.80 -1.41
CA VAL A 229 -14.51 -13.94 -1.94
C VAL A 229 -13.48 -14.76 -2.73
N ASP A 230 -13.09 -15.94 -2.24
CA ASP A 230 -12.23 -16.89 -2.99
C ASP A 230 -12.79 -17.20 -4.39
N GLY A 231 -14.09 -17.50 -4.48
CA GLY A 231 -14.77 -17.74 -5.74
C GLY A 231 -14.91 -16.49 -6.62
N ILE A 232 -15.11 -15.31 -6.04
CA ILE A 232 -15.17 -14.03 -6.77
C ILE A 232 -13.83 -13.76 -7.44
N ILE A 233 -12.71 -13.91 -6.70
CA ILE A 233 -11.35 -13.71 -7.23
C ILE A 233 -11.10 -14.63 -8.42
N GLN A 234 -11.50 -15.90 -8.33
CA GLN A 234 -11.39 -16.85 -9.45
C GLN A 234 -12.13 -16.36 -10.69
N ARG A 235 -13.38 -15.91 -10.54
CA ARG A 235 -14.21 -15.48 -11.67
C ARG A 235 -13.70 -14.17 -12.26
N LEU A 236 -13.28 -13.22 -11.44
CA LEU A 236 -12.67 -11.96 -11.88
C LEU A 236 -11.34 -12.19 -12.63
N GLU A 237 -10.44 -13.03 -12.12
CA GLU A 237 -9.21 -13.41 -12.84
C GLU A 237 -9.56 -14.04 -14.20
N ASN A 238 -10.51 -14.98 -14.24
CA ASN A 238 -10.93 -15.61 -15.50
C ASN A 238 -11.51 -14.60 -16.50
N LEU A 239 -12.33 -13.63 -16.05
CA LEU A 239 -12.87 -12.58 -16.92
C LEU A 239 -11.74 -11.74 -17.54
N ILE A 240 -10.75 -11.34 -16.74
CA ILE A 240 -9.61 -10.54 -17.18
C ILE A 240 -8.73 -11.35 -18.15
N GLU A 241 -8.34 -12.56 -17.78
CA GLU A 241 -7.49 -13.40 -18.64
C GLU A 241 -8.18 -13.75 -19.97
N ASN A 242 -9.49 -14.03 -19.96
CA ASN A 242 -10.24 -14.24 -21.20
C ASN A 242 -10.29 -12.99 -22.08
N TYR A 243 -10.55 -11.82 -21.49
CA TYR A 243 -10.60 -10.55 -22.24
C TYR A 243 -9.28 -10.26 -22.96
N TYR A 244 -8.15 -10.48 -22.28
CA TYR A 244 -6.81 -10.30 -22.83
C TYR A 244 -6.23 -11.54 -23.51
N LYS A 245 -7.02 -12.60 -23.69
CA LYS A 245 -6.64 -13.83 -24.40
C LYS A 245 -5.40 -14.49 -23.80
N TYR A 246 -5.26 -14.49 -22.48
CA TYR A 246 -4.18 -15.15 -21.74
C TYR A 246 -2.77 -14.72 -22.21
N ASP A 247 -2.57 -13.44 -22.49
CA ASP A 247 -1.28 -12.90 -22.97
C ASP A 247 -0.15 -12.93 -21.93
N GLN A 248 -0.43 -13.36 -20.70
CA GLN A 248 0.50 -13.44 -19.56
C GLN A 248 1.12 -12.08 -19.18
N LYS A 249 0.40 -10.98 -19.36
CA LYS A 249 0.83 -9.61 -19.03
C LYS A 249 0.09 -8.99 -17.83
N THR A 250 -0.60 -9.81 -17.02
CA THR A 250 -1.29 -9.39 -15.79
C THR A 250 -0.51 -9.80 -14.55
N THR A 251 -0.29 -8.87 -13.61
CA THR A 251 0.09 -9.21 -12.22
C THR A 251 -1.14 -9.05 -11.32
N TYR A 252 -1.32 -9.97 -10.39
CA TYR A 252 -2.40 -9.97 -9.42
C TYR A 252 -1.83 -9.80 -8.01
N VAL A 253 -2.47 -8.96 -7.21
CA VAL A 253 -2.17 -8.72 -5.80
C VAL A 253 -3.46 -8.88 -5.02
N PHE A 254 -3.45 -9.77 -4.03
CA PHE A 254 -4.54 -9.97 -3.08
C PHE A 254 -4.04 -9.69 -1.67
N THR A 255 -4.75 -8.83 -0.95
CA THR A 255 -4.42 -8.48 0.43
C THR A 255 -5.64 -7.99 1.20
N SER A 256 -5.40 -7.50 2.42
CA SER A 256 -6.36 -6.78 3.24
C SER A 256 -5.72 -5.52 3.81
N ASP A 257 -6.55 -4.52 4.08
CA ASP A 257 -6.21 -3.24 4.69
C ASP A 257 -5.99 -3.36 6.20
N HIS A 258 -6.80 -4.17 6.87
CA HIS A 258 -6.63 -4.60 8.26
C HIS A 258 -7.28 -5.96 8.53
N GLY A 259 -6.99 -6.51 9.70
CA GLY A 259 -7.73 -7.64 10.24
C GLY A 259 -8.85 -7.18 11.17
N MET A 260 -9.12 -7.96 12.21
CA MET A 260 -10.22 -7.72 13.14
C MET A 260 -9.97 -8.47 14.44
N THR A 261 -10.18 -7.81 15.57
CA THR A 261 -10.18 -8.48 16.87
C THR A 261 -11.23 -9.57 16.93
N ASP A 262 -11.02 -10.48 17.86
CA ASP A 262 -12.00 -11.48 18.25
C ASP A 262 -13.37 -10.84 18.57
N TRP A 263 -13.41 -9.67 19.19
CA TRP A 263 -14.65 -8.96 19.46
C TRP A 263 -15.30 -8.29 18.25
N GLY A 264 -14.79 -8.49 17.03
CA GLY A 264 -15.35 -7.90 15.81
C GLY A 264 -15.26 -6.38 15.88
N SER A 265 -14.09 -5.89 16.28
CA SER A 265 -13.70 -4.48 16.25
C SER A 265 -12.29 -4.39 15.72
N HIS A 266 -11.94 -3.27 15.11
CA HIS A 266 -10.57 -2.95 14.70
C HIS A 266 -10.24 -1.49 15.09
N GLY A 267 -8.98 -1.09 14.91
CA GLY A 267 -8.49 0.28 15.09
C GLY A 267 -7.24 0.36 15.98
N ALA A 268 -6.92 -0.74 16.67
CA ALA A 268 -5.78 -0.85 17.58
C ALA A 268 -4.64 -1.69 16.98
N GLY A 269 -3.69 -2.09 17.81
CA GLY A 269 -2.43 -2.70 17.37
C GLY A 269 -2.32 -4.20 17.66
N ASP A 270 -3.44 -4.91 17.85
CA ASP A 270 -3.40 -6.36 18.06
C ASP A 270 -2.98 -7.08 16.76
N ASP A 271 -2.24 -8.18 16.88
CA ASP A 271 -1.79 -8.98 15.72
C ASP A 271 -2.96 -9.44 14.85
N THR A 272 -4.14 -9.68 15.44
CA THR A 272 -5.36 -10.02 14.69
C THR A 272 -5.89 -8.86 13.87
N GLU A 273 -5.53 -7.61 14.18
CA GLU A 273 -5.84 -6.41 13.43
C GLU A 273 -4.72 -6.05 12.44
N THR A 274 -3.46 -6.28 12.82
CA THR A 274 -2.29 -5.78 12.07
C THR A 274 -1.74 -6.74 11.03
N LEU A 275 -1.97 -8.05 11.17
CA LEU A 275 -1.46 -9.07 10.25
C LEU A 275 -2.48 -9.38 9.16
N THR A 276 -2.26 -8.84 7.96
CA THR A 276 -3.11 -9.07 6.79
C THR A 276 -2.49 -10.07 5.82
N PRO A 277 -3.30 -10.86 5.09
CA PRO A 277 -2.75 -11.80 4.12
C PRO A 277 -2.14 -11.06 2.93
N LEU A 278 -1.14 -11.68 2.31
CA LEU A 278 -0.56 -11.23 1.05
C LEU A 278 -0.41 -12.41 0.10
N LEU A 279 -1.00 -12.30 -1.09
CA LEU A 279 -0.72 -13.16 -2.23
C LEU A 279 -0.41 -12.31 -3.46
N VAL A 280 0.66 -12.65 -4.19
CA VAL A 280 1.00 -12.00 -5.47
C VAL A 280 1.33 -13.07 -6.51
N TRP A 281 0.71 -13.01 -7.69
CA TRP A 281 0.93 -14.00 -8.75
C TRP A 281 0.78 -13.39 -10.14
N GLY A 282 1.07 -14.21 -11.16
CA GLY A 282 0.98 -13.80 -12.56
C GLY A 282 2.32 -13.28 -13.11
N SER A 283 2.24 -12.32 -14.03
CA SER A 283 3.38 -11.77 -14.75
C SER A 283 4.40 -11.15 -13.79
N GLY A 284 5.69 -11.30 -14.11
CA GLY A 284 6.78 -10.77 -13.29
C GLY A 284 7.17 -11.60 -12.06
N ILE A 285 6.32 -12.51 -11.59
CA ILE A 285 6.64 -13.38 -10.45
C ILE A 285 7.46 -14.58 -10.93
N ARG A 286 8.64 -14.78 -10.33
CA ARG A 286 9.51 -15.93 -10.60
C ARG A 286 10.05 -16.59 -9.32
N SER A 287 9.41 -16.35 -8.19
CA SER A 287 9.80 -16.94 -6.90
C SER A 287 9.70 -18.46 -6.91
N SER A 288 10.50 -19.13 -6.07
CA SER A 288 10.29 -20.55 -5.78
C SER A 288 8.95 -20.77 -5.07
N ARG A 289 8.39 -21.97 -5.24
CA ARG A 289 7.20 -22.43 -4.51
C ARG A 289 7.44 -22.30 -3.00
N HIS A 290 6.44 -21.79 -2.28
CA HIS A 290 6.42 -21.51 -0.84
C HIS A 290 7.30 -20.33 -0.40
N THR A 291 6.72 -19.14 -0.37
CA THR A 291 7.29 -18.03 0.37
C THR A 291 6.46 -17.75 1.60
N ASN A 292 7.15 -17.47 2.71
CA ASN A 292 6.60 -16.89 3.92
C ASN A 292 7.09 -15.44 3.92
N VAL A 293 6.53 -14.64 3.02
CA VAL A 293 6.89 -13.23 2.83
C VAL A 293 6.40 -12.46 4.06
N HIS A 294 7.21 -11.53 4.56
CA HIS A 294 6.78 -10.55 5.56
C HIS A 294 7.19 -9.18 5.07
N ILE A 295 6.22 -8.33 4.80
CA ILE A 295 6.44 -6.94 4.36
C ILE A 295 5.61 -5.98 5.20
N GLU A 296 6.02 -4.72 5.23
CA GLU A 296 5.17 -3.65 5.74
C GLU A 296 4.10 -3.32 4.70
N GLN A 297 2.89 -2.94 5.12
CA GLN A 297 1.81 -2.68 4.18
C GLN A 297 2.13 -1.57 3.16
N ALA A 298 2.92 -0.57 3.57
CA ALA A 298 3.40 0.49 2.67
C ALA A 298 4.32 -0.03 1.54
N ASP A 299 4.95 -1.19 1.71
CA ASP A 299 5.85 -1.79 0.71
C ASP A 299 5.10 -2.29 -0.53
N LEU A 300 3.77 -2.47 -0.44
CA LEU A 300 2.92 -2.84 -1.57
C LEU A 300 2.91 -1.76 -2.66
N CYS A 301 2.95 -0.48 -2.29
CA CYS A 301 2.97 0.62 -3.24
C CYS A 301 4.20 0.55 -4.19
N PRO A 302 5.46 0.54 -3.71
CA PRO A 302 6.61 0.41 -4.59
C PRO A 302 6.69 -0.96 -5.29
N LEU A 303 6.17 -2.03 -4.68
CA LEU A 303 6.07 -3.34 -5.33
C LEU A 303 5.16 -3.26 -6.58
N MET A 304 3.99 -2.65 -6.46
CA MET A 304 3.06 -2.44 -7.57
C MET A 304 3.63 -1.50 -8.63
N SER A 305 4.29 -0.40 -8.22
CA SER A 305 5.00 0.49 -9.14
C SER A 305 6.05 -0.26 -9.96
N TYR A 306 6.82 -1.15 -9.34
CA TYR A 306 7.85 -1.95 -10.03
C TYR A 306 7.24 -2.89 -11.09
N PHE A 307 6.17 -3.61 -10.77
CA PHE A 307 5.55 -4.52 -11.75
C PHE A 307 5.08 -3.80 -13.01
N LEU A 308 4.53 -2.59 -12.86
CA LEU A 308 4.03 -1.78 -13.97
C LEU A 308 5.06 -0.80 -14.56
N GLY A 309 6.26 -0.68 -13.97
CA GLY A 309 7.24 0.33 -14.36
C GLY A 309 6.72 1.76 -14.24
N LEU A 310 5.97 2.03 -13.16
CA LEU A 310 5.47 3.36 -12.81
C LEU A 310 6.55 4.17 -12.09
N ASP A 311 6.33 5.47 -11.98
CA ASP A 311 7.07 6.28 -11.01
C ASP A 311 6.69 5.86 -9.59
N TYR A 312 7.64 5.92 -8.66
CA TYR A 312 7.34 5.74 -7.26
C TYR A 312 6.53 6.95 -6.76
N SER A 313 5.47 6.67 -5.99
CA SER A 313 4.65 7.73 -5.41
C SER A 313 5.49 8.62 -4.50
N ILE A 314 5.28 9.93 -4.61
CA ILE A 314 6.13 10.97 -4.02
C ILE A 314 6.31 10.78 -2.51
N ASN A 315 5.21 10.46 -1.82
CA ASN A 315 5.15 10.29 -0.37
C ASN A 315 5.29 8.84 0.07
N SER A 316 5.52 7.90 -0.86
CA SER A 316 5.68 6.48 -0.50
C SER A 316 6.90 6.30 0.39
N VAL A 317 6.65 5.90 1.62
CA VAL A 317 7.64 5.42 2.57
C VAL A 317 7.91 3.92 2.41
N GLY A 318 7.20 3.22 1.52
CA GLY A 318 7.43 1.81 1.26
C GLY A 318 8.82 1.47 0.68
N HIS A 319 9.24 0.24 0.95
CA HIS A 319 10.46 -0.38 0.47
C HIS A 319 10.13 -1.46 -0.57
N LEU A 320 10.77 -1.41 -1.75
CA LEU A 320 10.62 -2.49 -2.72
C LEU A 320 11.21 -3.78 -2.10
N PRO A 321 10.40 -4.85 -1.93
CA PRO A 321 10.81 -6.02 -1.16
C PRO A 321 11.66 -6.97 -2.00
N ILE A 322 12.87 -6.50 -2.36
CA ILE A 322 13.81 -7.13 -3.31
C ILE A 322 14.14 -8.59 -2.97
N ASP A 323 14.11 -8.96 -1.69
CA ASP A 323 14.47 -10.29 -1.22
C ASP A 323 13.51 -11.39 -1.66
N TYR A 324 12.30 -11.01 -2.05
CA TYR A 324 11.27 -11.92 -2.56
C TYR A 324 11.12 -11.84 -4.08
N LEU A 325 11.87 -10.97 -4.75
CA LEU A 325 11.79 -10.75 -6.19
C LEU A 325 12.97 -11.42 -6.89
N LEU A 326 12.66 -12.40 -7.74
CA LEU A 326 13.65 -13.19 -8.47
C LEU A 326 13.46 -13.08 -10.00
N PRO A 327 14.54 -13.27 -10.79
CA PRO A 327 15.93 -13.20 -10.34
C PRO A 327 16.30 -11.77 -9.92
N ILE A 328 17.29 -11.63 -9.05
CA ILE A 328 17.91 -10.33 -8.77
C ILE A 328 18.82 -9.99 -9.95
N ASP A 329 18.24 -9.33 -10.94
CA ASP A 329 18.91 -8.84 -12.15
C ASP A 329 19.26 -7.34 -12.03
N GLU A 330 19.96 -6.82 -13.04
CA GLU A 330 20.37 -5.40 -13.04
C GLU A 330 19.17 -4.45 -13.06
N ASP A 331 18.07 -4.83 -13.70
CA ASP A 331 16.86 -4.03 -13.78
C ASP A 331 16.16 -3.92 -12.41
N LEU A 332 15.98 -5.03 -11.70
CA LEU A 332 15.43 -5.04 -10.35
C LEU A 332 16.34 -4.27 -9.38
N LEU A 333 17.65 -4.42 -9.53
CA LEU A 333 18.62 -3.66 -8.75
C LEU A 333 18.53 -2.15 -9.02
N GLN A 334 18.31 -1.74 -10.27
CA GLN A 334 18.06 -0.34 -10.61
C GLN A 334 16.73 0.15 -10.04
N ALA A 335 15.67 -0.67 -10.06
CA ALA A 335 14.40 -0.30 -9.43
C ALA A 335 14.55 -0.09 -7.93
N TYR A 336 15.28 -0.98 -7.26
CA TYR A 336 15.62 -0.82 -5.84
C TYR A 336 16.44 0.46 -5.59
N LEU A 337 17.40 0.72 -6.48
CA LEU A 337 18.01 2.02 -6.80
C LEU A 337 17.08 3.23 -6.63
N GLN A 338 16.11 3.27 -7.53
CA GLN A 338 15.20 4.39 -7.71
C GLN A 338 14.22 4.53 -6.53
N ASN A 339 13.84 3.41 -5.89
CA ASN A 339 13.04 3.46 -4.67
C ASN A 339 13.83 4.09 -3.51
N ALA A 340 15.12 3.76 -3.38
CA ALA A 340 15.98 4.40 -2.38
C ALA A 340 16.08 5.91 -2.61
N ARG A 341 16.18 6.36 -3.88
CA ARG A 341 16.18 7.79 -4.21
C ARG A 341 14.87 8.47 -3.85
N GLN A 342 13.73 7.86 -4.14
CA GLN A 342 12.44 8.46 -3.79
C GLN A 342 12.30 8.68 -2.28
N LEU A 343 12.73 7.71 -1.46
CA LEU A 343 12.77 7.87 0.01
C LEU A 343 13.73 9.00 0.43
N LEU A 344 14.81 9.16 -0.32
CA LEU A 344 15.82 10.16 -0.05
C LEU A 344 15.32 11.59 -0.27
N GLU A 345 14.50 11.79 -1.30
CA GLU A 345 13.81 13.06 -1.53
C GLU A 345 12.97 13.46 -0.31
N GLN A 346 12.28 12.49 0.30
CA GLN A 346 11.48 12.74 1.50
C GLN A 346 12.34 13.15 2.69
N VAL A 347 13.45 12.45 2.93
CA VAL A 347 14.40 12.81 3.99
C VAL A 347 14.94 14.22 3.77
N HIS A 348 15.31 14.57 2.53
CA HIS A 348 15.81 15.91 2.20
C HIS A 348 14.75 16.99 2.44
N LYS A 349 13.51 16.74 1.99
CA LYS A 349 12.39 17.66 2.18
C LYS A 349 12.10 17.87 3.66
N GLN A 350 11.99 16.81 4.45
CA GLN A 350 11.72 16.89 5.89
C GLN A 350 12.84 17.58 6.65
N TYR A 351 14.10 17.28 6.33
CA TYR A 351 15.26 17.97 6.91
C TYR A 351 15.18 19.49 6.70
N ASN A 352 14.92 19.92 5.46
CA ASN A 352 14.82 21.34 5.13
C ASN A 352 13.63 22.01 5.83
N LEU A 353 12.48 21.33 5.93
CA LEU A 353 11.31 21.83 6.65
C LEU A 353 11.62 22.01 8.15
N LEU A 354 12.26 21.02 8.78
CA LEU A 354 12.66 21.11 10.19
C LEU A 354 13.68 22.23 10.43
N LYS A 355 14.65 22.40 9.53
CA LYS A 355 15.65 23.47 9.58
C LYS A 355 15.02 24.87 9.50
N GLN A 356 13.93 25.02 8.76
CA GLN A 356 13.18 26.27 8.65
C GLN A 356 12.21 26.51 9.81
N ARG A 357 11.57 25.44 10.33
CA ARG A 357 10.54 25.52 11.38
C ARG A 357 11.12 25.69 12.79
N LEU A 358 12.22 25.01 13.09
CA LEU A 358 12.75 24.93 14.44
C LEU A 358 13.62 26.14 14.79
N LEU A 359 13.27 26.84 15.88
CA LEU A 359 14.03 27.96 16.42
C LEU A 359 15.47 27.56 16.82
N PHE A 360 15.65 26.34 17.32
CA PHE A 360 16.93 25.78 17.72
C PHE A 360 17.21 24.48 16.98
N PHE A 361 17.28 24.57 15.65
CA PHE A 361 17.68 23.43 14.84
C PHE A 361 19.12 23.03 15.15
N LYS A 362 19.29 21.84 15.73
CA LYS A 362 20.59 21.20 15.83
C LYS A 362 20.64 20.11 14.75
N PRO A 363 21.52 20.22 13.74
CA PRO A 363 21.72 19.13 12.81
C PRO A 363 22.13 17.89 13.60
N TYR A 364 21.63 16.73 13.17
CA TYR A 364 22.04 15.46 13.75
C TYR A 364 23.57 15.34 13.68
N ASN A 365 24.22 14.71 14.67
CA ASN A 365 25.69 14.61 14.79
C ASN A 365 26.39 13.77 13.69
N LEU A 366 25.71 13.52 12.56
CA LEU A 366 26.35 13.16 11.31
C LEU A 366 26.68 14.48 10.60
N ASN A 367 27.98 14.75 10.40
CA ASN A 367 28.44 15.92 9.63
C ASN A 367 27.57 16.03 8.37
N GLU A 368 26.86 17.15 8.18
CA GLU A 368 25.93 17.38 7.06
C GLU A 368 26.65 17.06 5.73
N GLU A 369 27.95 17.36 5.67
CA GLU A 369 28.87 17.01 4.59
C GLU A 369 29.10 15.50 4.41
N LYS A 370 29.17 14.69 5.49
CA LYS A 370 29.22 13.20 5.40
C LYS A 370 27.86 12.61 5.04
N PHE A 371 26.76 13.23 5.48
CA PHE A 371 25.41 12.85 5.08
C PHE A 371 25.25 13.07 3.58
N PHE A 372 25.55 14.27 3.08
CA PHE A 372 25.49 14.60 1.65
C PHE A 372 26.58 13.91 0.82
N GLN A 373 27.80 13.67 1.31
CA GLN A 373 28.79 12.81 0.64
C GLN A 373 28.31 11.36 0.53
N ARG A 374 27.58 10.84 1.55
CA ARG A 374 26.95 9.51 1.48
C ARG A 374 25.84 9.46 0.41
N MET A 375 25.19 10.60 0.17
CA MET A 375 24.16 10.79 -0.85
C MET A 375 24.76 10.99 -2.25
N GLU A 376 25.86 11.75 -2.37
CA GLU A 376 26.73 11.75 -3.54
C GLU A 376 27.36 10.39 -3.77
N THR A 377 27.44 9.50 -2.76
CA THR A 377 27.74 8.10 -3.03
C THR A 377 26.56 7.36 -3.60
N VAL A 378 25.30 7.74 -3.40
CA VAL A 378 24.16 7.15 -4.13
C VAL A 378 24.25 7.48 -5.62
N GLU A 379 24.50 8.74 -5.96
CA GLU A 379 24.77 9.17 -7.34
C GLU A 379 26.13 8.66 -7.85
N GLY A 380 27.14 8.62 -6.99
CA GLY A 380 28.44 7.99 -7.23
C GLY A 380 28.34 6.48 -7.39
N TYR A 381 27.36 5.83 -6.75
CA TYR A 381 27.00 4.43 -6.90
C TYR A 381 26.30 4.23 -8.23
N MET A 382 25.55 5.20 -8.76
CA MET A 382 25.06 5.17 -10.15
C MET A 382 26.20 5.15 -11.15
N ASN A 383 27.26 5.93 -10.88
CA ASN A 383 28.47 5.90 -11.70
C ASN A 383 29.26 4.59 -11.49
N LEU A 384 29.27 4.03 -10.27
CA LEU A 384 29.84 2.69 -9.99
C LEU A 384 29.01 1.53 -10.56
N TYR A 385 27.73 1.72 -10.89
CA TYR A 385 26.95 0.73 -11.63
C TYR A 385 27.49 0.48 -13.03
N GLN A 386 28.24 1.44 -13.59
CA GLN A 386 29.03 1.26 -14.81
C GLN A 386 30.35 0.48 -14.56
N ILE A 387 30.75 0.30 -13.30
CA ILE A 387 31.97 -0.40 -12.88
C ILE A 387 31.63 -1.83 -12.45
N ARG A 388 32.52 -2.78 -12.79
CA ARG A 388 32.35 -4.25 -12.76
C ARG A 388 32.22 -4.88 -11.34
N ASP A 389 31.30 -4.41 -10.50
CA ASP A 389 30.95 -5.11 -9.26
C ASP A 389 29.95 -6.25 -9.52
N ASP A 390 30.04 -7.33 -8.73
CA ASP A 390 29.11 -8.46 -8.79
C ASP A 390 27.71 -8.10 -8.23
N ILE A 391 26.68 -8.83 -8.66
CA ILE A 391 25.27 -8.58 -8.27
C ILE A 391 25.09 -8.58 -6.75
N LYS A 392 25.79 -9.47 -6.04
CA LYS A 392 25.70 -9.62 -4.58
C LYS A 392 26.28 -8.43 -3.83
N GLY A 393 27.43 -7.91 -4.27
CA GLY A 393 28.02 -6.69 -3.73
C GLY A 393 27.10 -5.48 -3.94
N LYS A 394 26.53 -5.34 -5.14
CA LYS A 394 25.56 -4.28 -5.47
C LYS A 394 24.33 -4.33 -4.55
N GLN A 395 23.69 -5.49 -4.42
CA GLN A 395 22.53 -5.66 -3.53
C GLN A 395 22.84 -5.27 -2.08
N THR A 396 23.97 -5.74 -1.54
CA THR A 396 24.36 -5.48 -0.14
C THR A 396 24.53 -3.98 0.14
N ARG A 397 25.14 -3.25 -0.79
CA ARG A 397 25.34 -1.80 -0.65
C ARG A 397 24.03 -1.02 -0.71
N ILE A 398 23.13 -1.35 -1.62
CA ILE A 398 21.82 -0.67 -1.69
C ILE A 398 20.99 -0.97 -0.44
N LYS A 399 21.03 -2.19 0.10
CA LYS A 399 20.38 -2.49 1.39
C LYS A 399 20.91 -1.63 2.53
N ASN A 400 22.22 -1.39 2.58
CA ASN A 400 22.81 -0.50 3.58
C ASN A 400 22.35 0.95 3.41
N LEU A 401 22.16 1.40 2.17
CA LEU A 401 21.54 2.71 1.88
C LEU A 401 20.11 2.77 2.41
N PHE A 402 19.28 1.75 2.18
CA PHE A 402 17.92 1.72 2.71
C PHE A 402 17.88 1.76 4.24
N LYS A 403 18.74 0.98 4.91
CA LYS A 403 18.88 1.03 6.38
C LYS A 403 19.25 2.43 6.86
N PHE A 404 20.08 3.13 6.09
CA PHE A 404 20.42 4.52 6.38
C PHE A 404 19.22 5.44 6.20
N CYS A 405 18.49 5.41 5.08
CA CYS A 405 17.29 6.23 4.87
C CYS A 405 16.23 5.98 5.96
N LEU A 406 16.05 4.73 6.36
CA LEU A 406 15.15 4.32 7.43
C LEU A 406 15.49 4.92 8.79
N TYR A 407 16.77 5.16 9.06
CA TYR A 407 17.21 5.79 10.31
C TYR A 407 16.74 7.25 10.46
N PHE A 408 16.32 7.88 9.36
CA PHE A 408 15.86 9.27 9.34
C PHE A 408 14.34 9.44 9.19
N LYS A 409 13.59 8.33 9.07
CA LYS A 409 12.16 8.34 9.37
C LYS A 409 11.96 8.24 10.88
#